data_AF-A0A2S6U9N0-F1
#
_entry.id   AF-A0A2S6U9N0-F1
#
_cell.length_a   1.000
_cell.length_b   1.000
_cell.length_c   1.000
_cell.angle_alpha   90.00
_cell.angle_beta   90.00
_cell.angle_gamma   90.00
#
_symmetry.space_group_name_H-M   'P 1'
#
loop_
_entity.id
_entity.type
_entity.pdbx_description
1 polymer ?
#
loop_
_entity_poly.entity_id
_entity_poly.type
_entity_poly.pdbx_seq_one_letter_code
_entity_poly.pdbx_strand_id
1 'polypeptide(L)'
;MLVGYIHKPKGTGARMHTHPNEQFNFVLKGTLHGSVDGHDFVAPQGTLIYIPADTPHTISATQEEDVIFLAIKDLSHGIIGTAVDGTMDGALYDPGFEPGATKA
;
A
#
# COMPACT_ATOMS: atom_id res chain seq x y z
N MET A 1 -14.26 -10.26 -7.58
CA MET A 1 -13.13 -9.40 -8.00
C MET A 1 -13.47 -7.96 -7.70
N LEU A 2 -12.61 -7.26 -6.97
CA LEU A 2 -12.66 -5.82 -6.76
C LEU A 2 -11.54 -5.16 -7.56
N VAL A 3 -11.86 -4.04 -8.22
CA VAL A 3 -10.89 -3.15 -8.85
C VAL A 3 -11.12 -1.76 -8.30
N GLY A 4 -10.21 -1.29 -7.46
CA GLY A 4 -10.26 0.05 -6.87
C GLY A 4 -9.32 0.99 -7.61
N TYR A 5 -9.83 2.14 -8.04
CA TYR A 5 -8.99 3.27 -8.46
C TYR A 5 -8.58 4.04 -7.21
N ILE A 6 -7.33 3.88 -6.79
CA ILE A 6 -6.86 4.40 -5.51
C ILE A 6 -5.97 5.62 -5.76
N HIS A 7 -6.35 6.74 -5.17
CA HIS A 7 -5.44 7.87 -4.95
C HIS A 7 -4.84 7.74 -3.55
N LYS A 8 -3.52 7.84 -3.46
CA LYS A 8 -2.79 7.79 -2.19
C LYS A 8 -1.83 8.98 -2.08
N PRO A 9 -2.03 9.85 -1.08
CA PRO A 9 -1.16 11.01 -0.87
C PRO A 9 0.29 10.59 -0.65
N LYS A 10 1.22 11.43 -1.11
CA LYS A 10 2.66 11.25 -0.87
C LYS A 10 3.00 11.01 0.59
N GLY A 11 3.97 10.13 0.85
CA GLY A 11 4.41 9.78 2.20
C GLY A 11 3.35 9.08 3.05
N THR A 12 2.29 8.53 2.42
CA THR A 12 1.27 7.75 3.14
C THR A 12 1.15 6.35 2.57
N GLY A 13 0.75 5.40 3.40
CA GLY A 13 0.79 3.97 3.09
C GLY A 13 -0.19 3.13 3.87
N ALA A 14 -0.16 1.83 3.58
CA ALA A 14 -0.70 0.83 4.50
C ALA A 14 0.45 0.32 5.37
N ARG A 15 0.20 0.15 6.68
CA ARG A 15 1.16 -0.49 7.60
C ARG A 15 1.41 -1.93 7.17
N MET A 16 2.44 -2.57 7.71
CA MET A 16 2.70 -4.00 7.48
C MET A 16 1.50 -4.84 7.94
N HIS A 17 0.90 -5.60 7.01
CA HIS A 17 -0.30 -6.40 7.27
C HIS A 17 -0.37 -7.66 6.40
N THR A 18 -1.31 -8.53 6.74
CA THR A 18 -1.65 -9.75 5.97
C THR A 18 -3.16 -9.82 5.71
N HIS A 19 -3.55 -10.54 4.66
CA HIS A 19 -4.94 -10.91 4.40
C HIS A 19 -5.02 -12.18 3.54
N PRO A 20 -6.10 -12.96 3.63
CA PRO A 20 -6.23 -14.25 2.93
C PRO A 20 -6.49 -14.13 1.42
N ASN A 21 -6.78 -12.91 0.95
CA ASN A 21 -6.96 -12.64 -0.47
C ASN A 21 -5.62 -12.32 -1.13
N GLU A 22 -5.46 -12.67 -2.40
CA GLU A 22 -4.36 -12.15 -3.21
C GLU A 22 -4.65 -10.70 -3.64
N GLN A 23 -3.60 -9.94 -3.94
CA GLN A 23 -3.72 -8.56 -4.40
C GLN A 23 -2.71 -8.25 -5.49
N PHE A 24 -3.15 -7.47 -6.49
CA PHE A 24 -2.27 -6.78 -7.42
C PHE A 24 -2.41 -5.26 -7.27
N ASN A 25 -1.30 -4.55 -7.40
CA ASN A 25 -1.29 -3.10 -7.57
C ASN A 25 -0.68 -2.75 -8.92
N PHE A 26 -1.41 -2.01 -9.77
CA PHE A 26 -0.87 -1.49 -11.03
C PHE A 26 -0.75 0.03 -10.97
N VAL A 27 0.48 0.55 -11.09
CA VAL A 27 0.76 1.99 -10.91
C VAL A 27 0.40 2.76 -12.19
N LEU A 28 -0.58 3.65 -12.09
CA LEU A 28 -1.07 4.50 -13.19
C LEU A 28 -0.33 5.84 -13.26
N LYS A 29 0.07 6.40 -12.11
CA LYS A 29 0.83 7.64 -11.97
C LYS A 29 1.60 7.64 -10.67
N GLY A 30 2.79 8.24 -10.66
CA GLY A 30 3.65 8.35 -9.49
C GLY A 30 4.42 7.06 -9.21
N THR A 31 4.85 6.88 -7.96
CA THR A 31 5.68 5.74 -7.54
C THR A 31 5.20 5.17 -6.23
N LEU A 32 5.01 3.84 -6.20
CA LEU A 32 4.86 3.08 -4.96
C LEU A 32 6.23 2.55 -4.52
N HIS A 33 6.41 2.37 -3.22
CA HIS A 33 7.50 1.58 -2.66
C HIS A 33 6.97 0.77 -1.49
N GLY A 34 7.71 -0.24 -1.07
CA GLY A 34 7.27 -1.10 0.01
C GLY A 34 8.08 -2.38 0.12
N SER A 35 7.50 -3.35 0.80
CA SER A 35 8.06 -4.67 1.01
C SER A 35 6.97 -5.73 0.88
N VAL A 36 7.27 -6.83 0.20
CA VAL A 36 6.42 -8.05 0.16
C VAL A 36 7.30 -9.22 0.59
N ASP A 37 6.90 -9.95 1.62
CA ASP A 37 7.68 -11.06 2.19
C ASP A 37 9.15 -10.69 2.49
N GLY A 38 9.37 -9.49 3.03
CA GLY A 38 10.69 -8.96 3.34
C GLY A 38 11.53 -8.53 2.13
N HIS A 39 10.99 -8.59 0.91
CA HIS A 39 11.66 -8.10 -0.30
C HIS A 39 11.21 -6.68 -0.61
N ASP A 40 12.14 -5.74 -0.47
CA ASP A 40 11.89 -4.33 -0.73
C ASP A 40 11.86 -4.04 -2.23
N PHE A 41 10.99 -3.11 -2.62
CA PHE A 41 10.84 -2.71 -4.01
C PHE A 41 10.50 -1.22 -4.17
N VAL A 42 10.78 -0.72 -5.36
CA VAL A 42 10.28 0.56 -5.88
C VAL A 42 9.56 0.28 -7.19
N ALA A 43 8.34 0.77 -7.31
CA ALA A 43 7.43 0.49 -8.41
C ALA A 43 6.97 1.82 -9.04
N PRO A 44 7.69 2.32 -10.06
CA PRO A 44 7.27 3.50 -10.81
C PRO A 44 6.04 3.20 -11.68
N GLN A 45 5.48 4.24 -12.29
CA GLN A 45 4.38 4.14 -13.26
C GLN A 45 4.61 3.02 -14.30
N GLY A 46 3.56 2.24 -14.55
CA GLY A 46 3.59 1.08 -15.46
C GLY A 46 4.00 -0.23 -14.80
N THR A 47 4.31 -0.23 -13.50
CA THR A 47 4.69 -1.44 -12.76
C THR A 47 3.46 -2.17 -12.21
N LEU A 48 3.45 -3.49 -12.35
CA LEU A 48 2.51 -4.40 -11.67
C LEU A 48 3.22 -5.05 -10.47
N ILE A 49 2.66 -4.87 -9.28
CA ILE A 49 3.10 -5.53 -8.05
C ILE A 49 2.15 -6.68 -7.77
N TYR A 50 2.68 -7.86 -7.49
CA TYR A 50 1.90 -9.01 -7.01
C TYR A 50 2.14 -9.24 -5.53
N ILE A 51 1.06 -9.44 -4.78
CA ILE A 51 1.04 -9.71 -3.35
C ILE A 51 0.29 -11.03 -3.18
N PRO A 52 0.98 -12.14 -2.86
CA PRO A 52 0.32 -13.42 -2.64
C PRO A 52 -0.58 -13.40 -1.41
N ALA A 53 -1.53 -14.33 -1.35
CA ALA A 53 -2.39 -14.54 -0.19
C ALA A 53 -1.56 -14.78 1.09
N ASP A 54 -2.05 -14.28 2.22
CA ASP A 54 -1.46 -14.40 3.56
C ASP A 54 0.01 -13.93 3.68
N THR A 55 0.51 -13.18 2.68
CA THR A 55 1.88 -12.72 2.65
C THR A 55 2.00 -11.36 3.36
N PRO A 56 2.93 -11.18 4.32
CA PRO A 56 3.17 -9.89 4.96
C PRO A 56 3.63 -8.86 3.93
N HIS A 57 2.95 -7.71 3.90
CA HIS A 57 3.33 -6.63 3.01
C HIS A 57 2.99 -5.24 3.56
N THR A 58 3.76 -4.25 3.11
CA THR A 58 3.56 -2.82 3.36
C THR A 58 3.81 -2.08 2.06
N ILE A 59 2.96 -1.11 1.72
CA ILE A 59 3.10 -0.33 0.48
C ILE A 59 2.65 1.11 0.71
N SER A 60 3.50 2.05 0.32
CA SER A 60 3.32 3.50 0.47
C SER A 60 3.62 4.24 -0.83
N ALA A 61 3.03 5.44 -0.96
CA ALA A 61 3.50 6.42 -1.92
C ALA A 61 4.84 6.99 -1.46
N THR A 62 5.76 7.23 -2.38
CA THR A 62 7.00 7.97 -2.05
C THR A 62 6.69 9.39 -1.56
N GLN A 63 7.68 10.07 -1.01
CA GLN A 63 7.54 11.46 -0.52
C GLN A 63 7.55 12.53 -1.62
N GLU A 64 7.83 12.14 -2.87
CA GLU A 64 7.99 13.07 -3.99
C GLU A 64 6.64 13.57 -4.52
N GLU A 65 5.71 12.65 -4.79
CA GLU A 65 4.39 12.96 -5.35
C GLU A 65 3.31 11.96 -4.94
N ASP A 66 2.05 12.38 -5.06
CA ASP A 66 0.91 11.51 -4.88
C ASP A 66 0.88 10.41 -5.95
N VAL A 67 0.41 9.22 -5.57
CA VAL A 67 0.33 8.07 -6.47
C VAL A 67 -1.12 7.73 -6.79
N ILE A 68 -1.34 7.28 -8.02
CA ILE A 68 -2.60 6.67 -8.45
C ILE A 68 -2.29 5.26 -8.93
N PHE A 69 -3.03 4.27 -8.41
CA PHE A 69 -2.88 2.88 -8.80
C PHE A 69 -4.21 2.14 -8.77
N LEU A 70 -4.28 1.05 -9.53
CA LEU A 70 -5.38 0.09 -9.42
C LEU A 70 -5.04 -0.93 -8.34
N ALA A 71 -5.87 -1.02 -7.30
CA ALA A 71 -5.85 -2.14 -6.36
C ALA A 71 -6.82 -3.20 -6.84
N ILE A 72 -6.31 -4.39 -7.14
CA ILE A 72 -7.08 -5.51 -7.68
C ILE A 72 -7.03 -6.62 -6.65
N LYS A 73 -8.18 -7.04 -6.13
CA LYS A 73 -8.26 -8.09 -5.12
C LYS A 73 -9.32 -9.09 -5.50
N ASP A 74 -9.05 -10.37 -5.24
CA ASP A 74 -10.15 -11.30 -5.12
C ASP A 74 -11.05 -10.91 -3.91
N LEU A 75 -12.29 -11.39 -3.91
CA LEU A 75 -13.30 -11.05 -2.89
C LEU A 75 -13.79 -12.31 -2.18
N SER A 76 -12.95 -13.35 -2.10
CA SER A 76 -13.30 -14.57 -1.39
C SER A 76 -13.45 -14.30 0.12
N HIS A 77 -12.70 -13.31 0.62
CA HIS A 77 -12.82 -12.77 1.99
C HIS A 77 -12.91 -11.23 1.99
N GLY A 78 -12.97 -10.63 3.19
CA GLY A 78 -12.90 -9.18 3.36
C GLY A 78 -11.58 -8.57 2.85
N ILE A 79 -11.62 -7.29 2.47
CA ILE A 79 -10.48 -6.60 1.82
C ILE A 79 -9.48 -5.94 2.77
N ILE A 80 -9.88 -5.79 4.04
CA ILE A 80 -9.08 -5.14 5.09
C ILE A 80 -8.11 -6.19 5.64
N GLY A 81 -6.82 -5.86 5.63
CA GLY A 81 -5.81 -6.70 6.25
C GLY A 81 -5.65 -6.47 7.75
N THR A 82 -5.07 -7.47 8.41
CA THR A 82 -4.72 -7.43 9.83
C THR A 82 -3.28 -6.97 9.97
N ALA A 83 -3.04 -5.91 10.74
CA ALA A 83 -1.68 -5.44 10.99
C ALA A 83 -0.86 -6.51 11.72
N VAL A 84 0.40 -6.69 11.32
CA VAL A 84 1.26 -7.74 11.89
C VAL A 84 1.69 -7.45 13.33
N ASP A 85 1.62 -6.19 13.75
CA ASP A 85 1.91 -5.78 15.12
C ASP A 85 0.72 -5.92 16.08
N GLY A 86 -0.42 -6.40 15.59
CA GLY A 86 -1.63 -6.65 16.39
C GLY A 86 -2.44 -5.41 16.73
N THR A 87 -2.09 -4.23 16.19
CA THR A 87 -2.81 -2.98 16.41
C THR A 87 -3.69 -2.60 15.20
N MET A 88 -4.63 -1.66 15.39
CA MET A 88 -5.45 -1.12 14.29
C MET A 88 -5.36 0.40 14.25
N ASP A 89 -4.15 0.95 14.46
CA ASP A 89 -3.92 2.39 14.67
C ASP A 89 -3.86 3.21 13.37
N GLY A 90 -4.51 2.73 12.31
CA GLY A 90 -4.67 3.46 11.05
C GLY A 90 -3.53 3.28 10.04
N ALA A 91 -3.32 4.32 9.22
CA ALA A 91 -2.43 4.30 8.06
C ALA A 91 -0.95 4.40 8.46
N LEU A 92 -0.07 4.00 7.53
CA LEU A 92 1.35 4.31 7.61
C LEU A 92 1.55 5.76 7.15
N TYR A 93 2.38 6.50 7.89
CA TYR A 93 2.85 7.82 7.51
C TYR A 93 4.37 7.81 7.55
N ASP A 94 4.97 8.38 6.53
CA ASP A 94 6.38 8.70 6.52
C ASP A 94 6.67 9.87 7.49
N PRO A 95 7.90 10.00 7.99
CA PRO A 95 8.29 11.13 8.83
C PRO A 95 7.98 12.48 8.17
N GLY A 96 7.21 13.33 8.86
CA GLY A 96 6.79 14.65 8.37
C GLY A 96 5.47 14.64 7.58
N PHE A 97 4.85 13.47 7.38
CA PHE A 97 3.56 13.31 6.70
C PHE A 97 2.44 12.91 7.66
N GLU A 98 2.69 12.83 8.96
CA GLU A 98 1.71 12.50 9.98
C GLU A 98 0.61 13.57 10.08
N PRO A 99 -0.62 13.21 10.50
CA PRO A 99 -1.69 14.18 10.73
C PRO A 99 -1.26 15.26 11.74
N GLY A 100 -1.32 16.52 11.32
CA GLY A 100 -0.92 17.66 12.17
C GLY A 100 0.57 18.01 12.11
N ALA A 101 1.38 17.29 11.33
CA ALA A 101 2.74 17.71 11.03
C ALA A 101 2.72 19.05 10.27
N THR A 102 3.45 20.03 10.78
CA THR A 102 3.61 21.33 10.13
C THR A 102 4.38 21.10 8.83
N LYS A 103 3.75 21.35 7.67
CA LYS A 103 4.47 21.31 6.39
C LYS A 103 5.54 22.40 6.41
N ALA A 104 6.81 22.01 6.38
CA ALA A 104 7.93 22.91 6.15
C ALA A 104 7.89 23.47 4.72
#